data_AF-A0A8T5TVI8-F1
#
_entry.id   AF-A0A8T5TVI8-F1
#
_cell.length_a   1.000
_cell.length_b   1.000
_cell.length_c   1.000
_cell.angle_alpha   90.00
_cell.angle_beta   90.00
_cell.angle_gamma   90.00
#
_symmetry.space_group_name_H-M   'P 1'
#
loop_
_entity.id
_entity.type
_entity.pdbx_description
1 polymer ?
#
loop_
_entity_poly.entity_id
_entity_poly.type
_entity_poly.pdbx_seq_one_letter_code
_entity_poly.pdbx_strand_id
1 'polypeptide(L)' 'MTRKFPKRIRKMRGTRTQGYGKVGQHRKAGQRAGKGKTTGWKKSKKSYYLKQKELGFPDP' A
#
# COMPACT_ATOMS: atom_id res chain seq x y z
N MET A 1 -7.29 8.90 -24.58
CA MET A 1 -8.12 8.34 -23.50
C MET A 1 -8.44 9.40 -22.45
N THR A 2 -9.64 9.96 -22.45
CA THR A 2 -10.14 10.83 -21.38
C THR A 2 -10.96 9.98 -20.40
N ARG A 3 -10.72 10.14 -19.09
CA ARG A 3 -11.49 9.41 -18.07
C ARG A 3 -12.93 9.94 -18.05
N LYS A 4 -13.93 9.06 -18.07
CA LYS A 4 -15.36 9.39 -17.90
C LYS A 4 -15.63 10.20 -16.61
N PHE A 5 -14.88 9.92 -15.55
CA PHE A 5 -15.01 10.59 -14.26
C PHE A 5 -13.72 11.33 -13.86
N PRO A 6 -13.84 12.48 -13.18
CA PRO A 6 -12.68 13.23 -12.71
C PRO A 6 -11.84 12.39 -11.74
N LYS A 7 -10.51 12.62 -11.76
CA LYS A 7 -9.60 11.98 -10.80
C LYS A 7 -9.96 12.41 -9.38
N ARG A 8 -9.93 11.47 -8.43
CA ARG A 8 -10.16 11.72 -6.99
C ARG A 8 -9.38 12.92 -6.45
N ILE A 9 -8.18 13.15 -6.97
CA ILE A 9 -7.34 14.29 -6.57
C ILE A 9 -8.05 15.64 -6.71
N ARG A 10 -8.93 15.82 -7.71
CA ARG A 10 -9.70 17.07 -7.88
C ARG A 10 -10.64 17.31 -6.71
N LYS A 11 -11.31 16.25 -6.22
CA LYS A 11 -12.19 16.30 -5.04
C LYS A 11 -11.41 16.50 -3.74
N MET A 12 -10.18 15.99 -3.65
CA MET A 12 -9.36 16.07 -2.44
C MET A 12 -8.49 17.32 -2.35
N ARG A 13 -8.43 18.18 -3.38
CA ARG A 13 -7.74 19.48 -3.29
C ARG A 13 -8.34 20.30 -2.15
N GLY A 14 -7.47 20.99 -1.40
CA GLY A 14 -7.87 21.71 -0.18
C GLY A 14 -7.97 20.85 1.08
N THR A 15 -7.98 19.51 0.96
CA THR A 15 -7.89 18.64 2.14
C THR A 15 -6.45 18.51 2.61
N ARG A 16 -6.23 18.66 3.92
CA ARG A 16 -4.88 18.66 4.52
C ARG A 16 -4.11 17.35 4.31
N THR A 17 -4.80 16.21 4.42
CA THR A 17 -4.15 14.88 4.45
C THR A 17 -4.27 14.10 3.16
N GLN A 18 -5.03 14.58 2.16
CA GLN A 18 -5.29 13.86 0.90
C GLN A 18 -5.84 12.42 1.11
N GLY A 19 -6.49 12.17 2.25
CA GLY A 19 -7.02 10.86 2.64
C GLY A 19 -5.98 9.90 3.24
N TYR A 20 -4.73 10.32 3.44
CA TYR A 20 -3.71 9.44 4.04
C TYR A 20 -3.84 9.29 5.55
N GLY A 21 -4.56 10.17 6.25
CA GLY A 21 -4.64 10.18 7.72
C GLY A 21 -3.75 11.27 8.34
N LYS A 22 -4.00 11.60 9.61
CA LYS A 22 -3.37 12.77 10.26
C LYS A 22 -1.94 12.51 10.75
N VAL A 23 -1.65 11.30 11.24
CA VAL A 23 -0.38 10.98 11.94
C VAL A 23 0.18 9.65 11.44
N GLY A 24 1.48 9.61 11.13
CA GLY A 24 2.18 8.35 10.85
C GLY A 24 2.08 7.82 9.41
N GLN A 25 1.25 8.44 8.56
CA GLN A 25 0.85 7.87 7.28
C GLN A 25 1.59 8.49 6.06
N HIS A 26 1.50 7.81 4.91
CA HIS A 26 2.12 8.13 3.61
C HIS A 26 3.58 8.63 3.66
N ARG A 27 4.47 7.75 4.11
CA ARG A 27 5.92 7.92 4.10
C ARG A 27 6.57 7.04 3.04
N LYS A 28 7.91 7.00 3.05
CA LYS A 28 8.74 6.25 2.11
C LYS A 28 8.65 4.72 2.36
N ALA A 29 9.54 3.95 1.75
CA ALA A 29 9.54 2.48 1.77
C ALA A 29 9.51 1.86 3.18
N GLY A 30 10.02 2.55 4.21
CA GLY A 30 9.93 2.08 5.60
C GLY A 30 8.50 1.80 6.06
N GLN A 31 7.53 2.66 5.69
CA GLN A 31 6.11 2.44 6.02
C GLN A 31 5.56 1.17 5.33
N ARG A 32 6.13 0.78 4.20
CA ARG A 32 5.73 -0.41 3.44
C ARG A 32 6.49 -1.67 3.90
N ALA A 33 7.38 -1.55 4.89
CA ALA A 33 8.34 -2.59 5.31
C ALA A 33 9.28 -3.05 4.17
N GLY A 34 9.74 -2.11 3.34
CA GLY A 34 10.64 -2.37 2.22
C GLY A 34 10.02 -2.13 0.84
N LYS A 35 10.70 -2.58 -0.21
CA LYS A 35 10.24 -2.47 -1.60
C LYS A 35 9.94 -3.86 -2.16
N GLY A 36 8.85 -3.98 -2.91
CA GLY A 36 8.48 -5.23 -3.55
C GLY A 36 8.14 -6.36 -2.58
N LYS A 37 8.31 -7.61 -3.05
CA LYS A 37 8.01 -8.82 -2.28
C LYS A 37 9.23 -9.44 -1.59
N THR A 38 10.42 -8.84 -1.74
CA THR A 38 11.69 -9.42 -1.28
C THR A 38 12.05 -9.05 0.15
N THR A 39 11.58 -7.92 0.69
CA THR A 39 11.96 -7.45 2.03
C THR A 39 10.85 -7.67 3.07
N GLY A 40 11.19 -8.27 4.22
CA GLY A 40 10.32 -8.32 5.40
C GLY A 40 9.18 -9.37 5.39
N TRP A 41 8.95 -10.07 4.28
CA TRP A 41 7.83 -11.03 4.12
C TRP A 41 7.90 -12.23 5.06
N LYS A 42 9.08 -12.81 5.27
CA LYS A 42 9.27 -13.95 6.20
C LYS A 42 9.47 -13.50 7.67
N LYS A 43 9.50 -12.18 7.92
CA LYS A 43 9.72 -11.57 9.25
C LYS A 43 8.48 -10.76 9.67
N SER A 44 8.51 -9.43 9.49
CA SER A 44 7.45 -8.52 9.93
C SER A 44 6.11 -8.71 9.21
N LYS A 45 6.09 -9.34 8.02
CA LYS A 45 4.87 -9.65 7.26
C LYS A 45 4.57 -11.16 7.16
N LYS A 46 5.10 -11.96 8.10
CA LYS A 46 4.98 -13.43 8.07
C LYS A 46 3.53 -13.91 8.03
N SER A 47 2.63 -13.28 8.78
CA SER A 47 1.20 -13.62 8.78
C SER A 47 0.55 -13.48 7.40
N TYR A 48 0.86 -12.39 6.69
CA TYR A 48 0.40 -12.18 5.33
C TYR A 48 1.00 -13.23 4.38
N TYR A 49 2.30 -13.50 4.48
CA TYR A 49 2.97 -14.48 3.63
C TYR A 49 2.39 -15.90 3.78
N LEU A 50 2.17 -16.36 5.02
CA LEU A 50 1.58 -17.69 5.26
C LEU A 50 0.17 -17.81 4.67
N LYS A 51 -0.65 -16.76 4.83
CA LYS A 51 -1.99 -16.73 4.23
C LYS A 51 -1.96 -16.74 2.70
N GLN A 52 -1.00 -16.07 2.07
CA GLN A 52 -0.85 -16.12 0.61
C GLN A 52 -0.42 -17.52 0.13
N LYS A 53 0.43 -18.22 0.88
CA LYS A 53 0.80 -19.61 0.59
C LYS A 53 -0.38 -20.57 0.68
N GLU A 54 -1.19 -20.44 1.72
CA GLU A 54 -2.41 -21.25 1.90
C GLU A 54 -3.37 -21.08 0.71
N LEU A 55 -3.49 -19.86 0.19
CA LEU A 55 -4.31 -19.54 -1.00
C LEU A 55 -3.66 -19.99 -2.33
N GLY A 56 -2.51 -20.67 -2.29
CA GLY A 56 -1.85 -21.22 -3.48
C GLY A 56 -1.12 -20.20 -4.36
N PHE A 57 -0.88 -18.97 -3.88
CA PHE A 57 -0.11 -18.00 -4.66
C PHE A 57 1.37 -18.41 -4.70
N PRO A 58 2.04 -18.30 -5.87
CA PRO A 58 3.43 -18.67 -6.01
C PRO A 58 4.33 -17.79 -5.14
N ASP A 59 5.42 -18.39 -4.65
CA ASP A 59 6.41 -17.67 -3.88
C ASP A 59 7.00 -16.51 -4.70
N PRO A 60 7.25 -15.35 -4.07
CA PRO A 60 7.86 -14.21 -4.72
C PRO A 60 9.33 -14.42 -5.12
#